data_AF-A0AAF0YXQ8-F1
#
_entry.id   AF-A0AAF0YXQ8-F1
#
_cell.length_a   1.000
_cell.length_b   1.000
_cell.length_c   1.000
_cell.angle_alpha   90.00
_cell.angle_beta   90.00
_cell.angle_gamma   90.00
#
_symmetry.space_group_name_H-M   'P 1'
#
loop_
_entity.id
_entity.type
_entity.pdbx_description
1 polymer ?
#
loop_
_entity_poly.entity_id
_entity_poly.type
_entity_poly.pdbx_seq_one_letter_code
_entity_poly.pdbx_strand_id
1 'polypeptide(L)'
;MANPFVKAWKYFMALFDSKIEENADPKVQIQQAIEEAQRQHQELSQQAAAVIGNQHQLEMKLNRNLGNIEKLQGNTRQALQLADKARAEGDVQKAQEYENTAEAFAAQLVTAEQEVEDLKAMHDQALQQAAAAKQAVERNSMQLQQKVNERTKLLSQLEQAKMQEKVSESIQSMNSLTASGSTPNLDQVREKIERRYANALGKAELAENSVQSRMAEVESAGYQLAGHSRLEEIRAEMKGELSSGSGSTKQQLTQGDTAEKQQ
;
A
#
# COMPACT_ATOMS: atom_id res chain seq x y z
N MET A 1 33.36 3.52 -7.26
CA MET A 1 33.07 4.49 -8.34
C MET A 1 31.58 4.40 -8.64
N ALA A 2 30.84 5.51 -8.65
CA ALA A 2 29.38 5.47 -8.76
C ALA A 2 28.94 5.06 -10.18
N ASN A 3 28.21 3.94 -10.29
CA ASN A 3 27.77 3.38 -11.56
C ASN A 3 26.92 4.39 -12.36
N PRO A 4 27.29 4.68 -13.62
CA PRO A 4 26.59 5.66 -14.46
C PRO A 4 25.12 5.26 -14.73
N PHE A 5 24.82 3.96 -14.69
CA PHE A 5 23.47 3.42 -14.88
C PHE A 5 22.49 3.79 -13.76
N VAL A 6 22.96 3.79 -12.50
CA VAL A 6 22.12 4.16 -11.35
C VAL A 6 21.85 5.66 -11.34
N LYS A 7 22.80 6.47 -11.83
CA LYS A 7 22.60 7.92 -12.02
C LYS A 7 21.59 8.21 -13.12
N ALA A 8 21.68 7.50 -14.24
CA ALA A 8 20.70 7.61 -15.33
C ALA A 8 19.30 7.16 -14.88
N TRP A 9 19.18 6.08 -14.10
CA TRP A 9 17.90 5.62 -13.55
C TRP A 9 17.32 6.61 -12.54
N LYS A 10 18.15 7.20 -11.66
CA LYS A 10 17.72 8.25 -10.74
C LYS A 10 17.28 9.53 -11.46
N TYR A 11 17.98 9.92 -12.53
CA TYR A 11 17.57 11.07 -13.35
C TYR A 11 16.29 10.78 -14.12
N PHE A 12 16.13 9.57 -14.63
CA PHE A 12 14.91 9.15 -15.32
C PHE A 12 13.72 9.11 -14.35
N MET A 13 13.88 8.51 -13.17
CA MET A 13 12.88 8.55 -12.08
C MET A 13 12.58 9.98 -11.67
N ALA A 14 13.58 10.84 -11.46
CA ALA A 14 13.38 12.24 -11.07
C ALA A 14 12.67 13.06 -12.16
N LEU A 15 12.93 12.81 -13.44
CA LEU A 15 12.21 13.44 -14.56
C LEU A 15 10.80 12.88 -14.75
N PHE A 16 10.54 11.65 -14.31
CA PHE A 16 9.20 11.05 -14.26
C PHE A 16 8.41 11.59 -13.07
N ASP A 17 9.02 11.64 -11.88
CA ASP A 17 8.47 12.22 -10.65
C ASP A 17 8.13 13.69 -10.88
N SER A 18 9.05 14.48 -11.45
CA SER A 18 8.82 15.90 -11.69
C SER A 18 7.67 16.14 -12.69
N LYS A 19 7.53 15.31 -13.73
CA LYS A 19 6.40 15.43 -14.69
C LYS A 19 5.08 14.87 -14.17
N ILE A 20 5.10 14.00 -13.16
CA ILE A 20 3.90 13.41 -12.55
C ILE A 20 3.39 14.28 -11.40
N GLU A 21 4.28 14.84 -10.58
CA GLU A 21 3.93 15.77 -9.50
C GLU A 21 3.55 17.16 -10.03
N GLU A 22 4.19 17.66 -11.09
CA GLU A 22 3.86 18.96 -11.70
C GLU A 22 2.54 18.93 -12.50
N ASN A 23 1.99 17.74 -12.75
CA ASN A 23 0.76 17.53 -13.52
C ASN A 23 -0.27 16.67 -12.76
N ALA A 24 -0.24 16.69 -11.42
CA ALA A 24 -1.26 16.03 -10.61
C ALA A 24 -2.62 16.65 -10.93
N ASP A 25 -3.45 15.93 -11.68
CA ASP A 25 -4.78 16.37 -12.11
C ASP A 25 -5.50 17.04 -10.92
N PRO A 26 -5.93 18.31 -11.03
CA PRO A 26 -6.59 19.03 -9.93
C PRO A 26 -7.74 18.22 -9.31
N LYS A 27 -8.38 17.34 -10.10
CA LYS A 27 -9.37 16.37 -9.63
C LYS A 27 -8.85 15.45 -8.53
N VAL A 28 -7.63 14.91 -8.70
CA VAL A 28 -6.98 14.02 -7.74
C VAL A 28 -6.65 14.76 -6.45
N GLN A 29 -6.12 15.99 -6.55
CA GLN A 29 -5.80 16.80 -5.37
C GLN A 29 -7.06 17.13 -4.55
N ILE A 30 -8.14 17.54 -5.22
CA ILE A 30 -9.45 17.79 -4.58
C ILE A 30 -9.96 16.52 -3.89
N GLN A 31 -9.81 15.36 -4.54
CA GLN A 31 -10.23 14.08 -3.99
C GLN A 31 -9.42 13.69 -2.75
N GLN A 32 -8.09 13.80 -2.82
CA GLN A 32 -7.19 13.54 -1.69
C GLN A 32 -7.49 14.43 -0.49
N ALA A 33 -7.75 15.73 -0.73
CA ALA A 33 -8.09 16.67 0.34
C ALA A 33 -9.39 16.30 1.08
N ILE A 34 -10.39 15.73 0.37
CA ILE A 34 -11.62 15.24 1.00
C ILE A 34 -11.39 13.93 1.74
N GLU A 35 -10.64 12.99 1.16
CA GLU A 35 -10.32 11.73 1.83
C GLU A 35 -9.53 11.96 3.13
N GLU A 36 -8.59 12.90 3.11
CA GLU A 36 -7.87 13.31 4.31
C GLU A 36 -8.81 13.95 5.35
N ALA A 37 -9.69 14.87 4.93
CA ALA A 37 -10.66 15.48 5.83
C ALA A 37 -11.63 14.43 6.44
N GLN A 38 -12.04 13.43 5.65
CA GLN A 38 -12.86 12.32 6.13
C GLN A 38 -12.11 11.44 7.14
N ARG A 39 -10.83 11.12 6.89
CA ARG A 39 -9.99 10.40 7.85
C ARG A 39 -9.83 11.16 9.15
N GLN A 40 -9.50 12.45 9.07
CA GLN A 40 -9.40 13.31 10.26
C GLN A 40 -10.71 13.35 11.05
N HIS A 41 -11.86 13.41 10.37
CA HIS A 41 -13.17 13.35 11.01
C HIS A 41 -13.40 12.01 11.75
N GLN A 42 -13.04 10.89 11.11
CA GLN A 42 -13.16 9.57 11.71
C GLN A 42 -12.26 9.43 12.93
N GLU A 43 -11.01 9.86 12.85
CA GLU A 43 -10.05 9.83 13.96
C GLU A 43 -10.53 10.68 15.14
N LEU A 44 -10.97 11.92 14.88
CA LEU A 44 -11.50 12.80 15.92
C LEU A 44 -12.76 12.22 16.57
N SER A 45 -13.63 11.59 15.77
CA SER A 45 -14.83 10.92 16.27
C SER A 45 -14.49 9.73 17.17
N GLN A 46 -13.47 8.94 16.83
CA GLN A 46 -12.99 7.84 17.66
C GLN A 46 -12.40 8.34 18.99
N GLN A 47 -11.61 9.41 18.95
CA GLN A 47 -11.07 10.04 20.16
C GLN A 47 -12.19 10.57 21.05
N ALA A 48 -13.17 11.25 20.48
CA ALA A 48 -14.34 11.72 21.22
C ALA A 48 -15.15 10.56 21.82
N ALA A 49 -15.31 9.45 21.08
CA ALA A 49 -15.96 8.26 21.60
C ALA A 49 -15.24 7.68 22.82
N ALA A 50 -13.91 7.66 22.83
CA ALA A 50 -13.13 7.22 23.98
C ALA A 50 -13.33 8.13 25.21
N VAL A 51 -13.33 9.46 25.01
CA VAL A 51 -13.57 10.44 26.09
C VAL A 51 -14.98 10.33 26.65
N ILE A 52 -15.99 10.24 25.79
CA ILE A 52 -17.39 10.05 26.18
C ILE A 52 -17.58 8.70 26.89
N GLY A 53 -16.91 7.65 26.40
CA GLY A 53 -16.91 6.34 27.04
C GLY A 53 -16.36 6.37 28.46
N ASN A 54 -15.28 7.11 28.70
CA ASN A 54 -14.74 7.31 30.05
C ASN A 54 -15.75 8.02 30.97
N GLN A 55 -16.42 9.08 30.48
CA GLN A 55 -17.48 9.75 31.25
C GLN A 55 -18.58 8.78 31.67
N HIS A 56 -19.09 7.95 30.76
CA HIS A 56 -20.11 6.95 31.10
C HIS A 56 -19.59 5.86 32.05
N GLN A 57 -18.32 5.47 31.96
CA GLN A 57 -17.72 4.54 32.92
C GLN A 57 -17.69 5.12 34.33
N LEU A 58 -17.35 6.41 34.48
CA LEU A 58 -17.38 7.11 35.76
C LEU A 58 -18.80 7.23 36.29
N GLU A 59 -19.77 7.56 35.45
CA GLU A 59 -21.18 7.62 35.80
C GLU A 59 -21.70 6.27 36.32
N MET A 60 -21.35 5.16 35.66
CA MET A 60 -21.70 3.81 36.12
C MET A 60 -21.05 3.47 37.47
N LYS A 61 -19.77 3.83 37.68
CA LYS A 61 -19.08 3.61 38.96
C LYS A 61 -19.74 4.42 40.08
N LEU A 62 -20.06 5.68 39.82
CA LEU A 62 -20.74 6.57 40.74
C LEU A 62 -22.10 5.98 41.16
N ASN A 63 -22.92 5.55 40.20
CA ASN A 63 -24.22 4.93 40.47
C ASN A 63 -24.11 3.64 41.30
N ARG A 64 -23.10 2.80 41.04
CA ARG A 64 -22.85 1.59 41.84
C ARG A 64 -22.48 1.93 43.29
N ASN A 65 -21.61 2.92 43.49
CA ASN A 65 -21.19 3.32 44.83
C ASN A 65 -22.30 4.03 45.61
N LEU A 66 -23.14 4.83 44.95
CA LEU A 66 -24.36 5.37 45.57
C LEU A 66 -25.29 4.24 46.05
N GLY A 67 -25.46 3.18 45.26
CA GLY A 67 -26.20 2.00 45.70
C GLY A 67 -25.55 1.24 46.86
N ASN A 68 -24.21 1.23 46.95
CA ASN A 68 -23.50 0.64 48.09
C ASN A 68 -23.70 1.46 49.37
N ILE A 69 -23.66 2.80 49.28
CA ILE A 69 -23.98 3.72 50.37
C ILE A 69 -25.39 3.43 50.91
N GLU A 70 -26.39 3.33 50.03
CA GLU A 70 -27.77 3.04 50.43
C GLU A 70 -27.89 1.71 51.20
N LYS A 71 -27.20 0.66 50.72
CA LYS A 71 -27.15 -0.64 51.40
C LYS A 71 -26.47 -0.55 52.77
N LEU A 72 -25.32 0.12 52.86
CA LEU A 72 -24.60 0.30 54.11
C LEU A 72 -25.42 1.09 55.13
N GLN A 73 -26.11 2.15 54.69
CA GLN A 73 -27.05 2.91 55.53
C GLN A 73 -28.24 2.06 56.00
N GLY A 74 -28.78 1.19 55.12
CA GLY A 74 -29.82 0.23 55.48
C GLY A 74 -29.35 -0.76 56.55
N ASN A 75 -28.20 -1.39 56.32
CA ASN A 75 -27.60 -2.36 57.25
C ASN A 75 -27.25 -1.74 58.60
N THR A 76 -26.68 -0.52 58.60
CA THR A 76 -26.36 0.22 59.83
C THR A 76 -27.61 0.49 60.65
N ARG A 77 -28.68 1.00 60.01
CA ARG A 77 -29.97 1.24 60.68
C ARG A 77 -30.57 -0.04 61.26
N GLN A 78 -30.52 -1.14 60.50
CA GLN A 78 -31.02 -2.43 60.96
C GLN A 78 -30.24 -2.97 62.16
N ALA A 79 -28.90 -2.88 62.13
CA ALA A 79 -28.06 -3.30 63.24
C ALA A 79 -28.35 -2.49 64.52
N LEU A 80 -28.54 -1.18 64.41
CA LEU A 80 -28.93 -0.33 65.54
C LEU A 80 -30.31 -0.71 66.10
N GLN A 81 -31.30 -0.96 65.22
CA GLN A 81 -32.63 -1.42 65.67
C GLN A 81 -32.57 -2.75 66.41
N LEU A 82 -31.72 -3.68 65.96
CA LEU A 82 -31.50 -4.96 66.64
C LEU A 82 -30.78 -4.77 67.99
N ALA A 83 -29.80 -3.86 68.07
CA ALA A 83 -29.13 -3.52 69.32
C ALA A 83 -30.12 -2.95 70.36
N ASP A 84 -30.96 -2.00 69.95
CA ASP A 84 -31.96 -1.38 70.82
C ASP A 84 -32.99 -2.40 71.31
N LYS A 85 -33.41 -3.32 70.43
CA LYS A 85 -34.30 -4.42 70.80
C LYS A 85 -33.66 -5.37 71.82
N ALA A 86 -32.42 -5.81 71.58
CA ALA A 86 -31.70 -6.67 72.52
C ALA A 86 -31.51 -6.00 73.89
N ARG A 87 -31.23 -4.69 73.89
CA ARG A 87 -31.13 -3.88 75.11
C ARG A 87 -32.47 -3.81 75.86
N ALA A 88 -33.58 -3.61 75.15
CA ALA A 88 -34.92 -3.60 75.75
C ALA A 88 -35.33 -4.96 76.33
N GLU A 89 -34.84 -6.05 75.74
CA GLU A 89 -35.03 -7.43 76.22
C GLU A 89 -34.08 -7.81 77.36
N GLY A 90 -33.12 -6.94 77.72
CA GLY A 90 -32.15 -7.16 78.80
C GLY A 90 -30.90 -7.95 78.39
N ASP A 91 -30.75 -8.30 77.11
CA ASP A 91 -29.58 -8.99 76.56
C ASP A 91 -28.48 -8.00 76.16
N VAL A 92 -27.76 -7.53 77.19
CA VAL A 92 -26.70 -6.50 77.04
C VAL A 92 -25.54 -6.98 76.15
N GLN A 93 -25.21 -8.28 76.17
CA GLN A 93 -24.12 -8.81 75.36
C GLN A 93 -24.48 -8.75 73.86
N LYS A 94 -25.67 -9.22 73.47
CA LYS A 94 -26.11 -9.11 72.07
C LYS A 94 -26.26 -7.66 71.61
N ALA A 95 -26.73 -6.78 72.49
CA ALA A 95 -26.84 -5.36 72.16
C ALA A 95 -25.48 -4.79 71.75
N GLN A 96 -24.42 -5.09 72.52
CA GLN A 96 -23.06 -4.65 72.22
C GLN A 96 -22.53 -5.25 70.89
N GLU A 97 -22.80 -6.52 70.60
CA GLU A 97 -22.40 -7.16 69.34
C GLU A 97 -23.04 -6.48 68.11
N TYR A 98 -24.32 -6.16 68.20
CA TYR A 98 -25.02 -5.43 67.13
C TYR A 98 -24.54 -3.98 67.00
N GLU A 99 -24.20 -3.31 68.10
CA GLU A 99 -23.59 -1.97 68.06
C GLU A 99 -22.22 -1.98 67.39
N ASN A 100 -21.35 -2.93 67.76
CA ASN A 100 -20.04 -3.09 67.11
C ASN A 100 -20.20 -3.35 65.60
N THR A 101 -21.24 -4.10 65.20
CA THR A 101 -21.56 -4.34 63.79
C THR A 101 -22.05 -3.06 63.09
N ALA A 102 -22.88 -2.26 63.75
CA ALA A 102 -23.32 -0.96 63.25
C ALA A 102 -22.15 0.01 63.07
N GLU A 103 -21.22 0.06 64.03
CA GLU A 103 -19.99 0.85 63.93
C GLU A 103 -19.12 0.42 62.75
N ALA A 104 -18.99 -0.89 62.51
CA ALA A 104 -18.25 -1.40 61.35
C ALA A 104 -18.90 -0.98 60.02
N PHE A 105 -20.24 -1.05 59.91
CA PHE A 105 -20.93 -0.57 58.72
C PHE A 105 -20.84 0.96 58.56
N ALA A 106 -20.87 1.71 59.66
CA ALA A 106 -20.70 3.16 59.64
C ALA A 106 -19.28 3.56 59.17
N ALA A 107 -18.24 2.85 59.60
CA ALA A 107 -16.88 3.08 59.12
C ALA A 107 -16.74 2.81 57.60
N GLN A 108 -17.38 1.74 57.11
CA GLN A 108 -17.44 1.45 55.67
C GLN A 108 -18.24 2.50 54.90
N LEU A 109 -19.32 3.01 55.49
CA LEU A 109 -20.16 4.06 54.91
C LEU A 109 -19.36 5.33 54.67
N VAL A 110 -18.61 5.81 55.66
CA VAL A 110 -17.75 7.00 55.53
C VAL A 110 -16.72 6.82 54.40
N THR A 111 -16.15 5.63 54.28
CA THR A 111 -15.20 5.32 53.21
C THR A 111 -15.88 5.39 51.83
N ALA A 112 -17.06 4.78 51.69
CA ALA A 112 -17.82 4.80 50.45
C ALA A 112 -18.33 6.21 50.08
N GLU A 113 -18.69 7.03 51.06
CA GLU A 113 -19.09 8.43 50.85
C GLU A 113 -17.94 9.28 50.29
N GLN A 114 -16.73 9.10 50.82
CA GLN A 114 -15.52 9.76 50.31
C GLN A 114 -15.18 9.30 48.88
N GLU A 115 -15.28 8.00 48.58
CA GLU A 115 -15.09 7.50 47.21
C GLU A 115 -16.10 8.09 46.22
N VAL A 116 -17.36 8.30 46.65
CA VAL A 116 -18.38 8.96 45.84
C VAL A 116 -18.05 10.43 45.59
N GLU A 117 -17.52 11.15 46.58
CA GLU A 117 -17.09 12.53 46.43
C GLU A 117 -15.95 12.66 45.41
N ASP A 118 -14.94 11.79 45.51
CA ASP A 118 -13.83 11.72 44.54
C ASP A 118 -14.34 11.39 43.13
N LEU A 119 -15.26 10.42 43.01
CA LEU A 119 -15.86 10.05 41.73
C LEU A 119 -16.70 11.17 41.13
N LYS A 120 -17.39 11.98 41.94
CA LYS A 120 -18.13 13.16 41.46
C LYS A 120 -17.18 14.18 40.84
N ALA A 121 -16.07 14.49 41.52
CA ALA A 121 -15.08 15.42 40.99
C ALA A 121 -14.51 14.94 39.64
N MET A 122 -14.16 13.65 39.54
CA MET A 122 -13.70 13.06 38.27
C MET A 122 -14.79 13.05 37.19
N HIS A 123 -16.04 12.76 37.56
CA HIS A 123 -17.17 12.75 36.65
C HIS A 123 -17.45 14.14 36.09
N ASP A 124 -17.40 15.18 36.92
CA ASP A 124 -17.61 16.56 36.49
C ASP A 124 -16.51 17.02 35.52
N GLN A 125 -15.26 16.65 35.78
CA GLN A 125 -14.16 16.86 34.85
C GLN A 125 -14.40 16.12 33.53
N ALA A 126 -14.85 14.87 33.59
CA ALA A 126 -15.15 14.06 32.42
C ALA A 126 -16.34 14.61 31.61
N LEU A 127 -17.35 15.19 32.26
CA LEU A 127 -18.47 15.86 31.60
C LEU A 127 -17.99 17.04 30.75
N GLN A 128 -17.10 17.88 31.29
CA GLN A 128 -16.53 19.01 30.56
C GLN A 128 -15.70 18.54 29.34
N GLN A 129 -14.87 17.52 29.52
CA GLN A 129 -14.08 16.93 28.44
C GLN A 129 -14.97 16.31 27.35
N ALA A 130 -16.01 15.57 27.74
CA ALA A 130 -16.98 14.98 26.82
C ALA A 130 -17.74 16.07 26.04
N ALA A 131 -18.14 17.16 26.69
CA ALA A 131 -18.80 18.29 26.03
C ALA A 131 -17.87 18.97 25.01
N ALA A 132 -16.62 19.22 25.37
CA ALA A 132 -15.63 19.79 24.46
C ALA A 132 -15.35 18.85 23.27
N ALA A 133 -15.24 17.54 23.51
CA ALA A 133 -15.05 16.55 22.47
C ALA A 133 -16.24 16.48 21.50
N LYS A 134 -17.48 16.49 22.01
CA LYS A 134 -18.70 16.55 21.18
C LYS A 134 -18.70 17.80 20.30
N GLN A 135 -18.40 18.95 20.87
CA GLN A 135 -18.34 20.20 20.12
C GLN A 135 -17.22 20.19 19.06
N ALA A 136 -16.07 19.58 19.35
CA ALA A 136 -14.98 19.44 18.38
C ALA A 136 -15.40 18.58 17.18
N VAL A 137 -16.07 17.44 17.43
CA VAL A 137 -16.60 16.55 16.37
C VAL A 137 -17.65 17.27 15.52
N GLU A 138 -18.56 18.02 16.16
CA GLU A 138 -19.58 18.80 15.45
C GLU A 138 -18.98 19.92 14.59
N ARG A 139 -18.00 20.65 15.10
CA ARG A 139 -17.28 21.65 14.31
C ARG A 139 -16.57 21.03 13.11
N ASN A 140 -15.94 19.88 13.32
CA ASN A 140 -15.23 19.18 12.27
C ASN A 140 -16.18 18.60 11.20
N SER A 141 -17.35 18.09 11.60
CA SER A 141 -18.36 17.62 10.63
C SER A 141 -18.89 18.77 9.77
N MET A 142 -19.12 19.95 10.35
CA MET A 142 -19.49 21.15 9.59
C MET A 142 -18.39 21.56 8.59
N GLN A 143 -17.13 21.56 9.01
CA GLN A 143 -16.01 21.85 8.11
C GLN A 143 -15.87 20.81 7.00
N LEU A 144 -16.06 19.53 7.30
CA LEU A 144 -16.05 18.46 6.30
C LEU A 144 -17.17 18.69 5.28
N GLN A 145 -18.38 19.04 5.72
CA GLN A 145 -19.49 19.35 4.82
C GLN A 145 -19.18 20.54 3.91
N GLN A 146 -18.55 21.60 4.45
CA GLN A 146 -18.11 22.76 3.66
C GLN A 146 -17.11 22.34 2.59
N LYS A 147 -16.08 21.56 2.95
CA LYS A 147 -15.10 21.04 1.99
C LYS A 147 -15.75 20.17 0.90
N VAL A 148 -16.72 19.32 1.25
CA VAL A 148 -17.46 18.49 0.27
C VAL A 148 -18.24 19.36 -0.72
N ASN A 149 -18.86 20.45 -0.24
CA ASN A 149 -19.56 21.40 -1.10
C ASN A 149 -18.58 22.14 -2.03
N GLU A 150 -17.44 22.58 -1.49
CA GLU A 150 -16.36 23.22 -2.27
C GLU A 150 -15.79 22.27 -3.34
N ARG A 151 -15.56 21.00 -3.00
CA ARG A 151 -15.17 19.96 -3.97
C ARG A 151 -16.13 19.91 -5.15
N THR A 152 -17.43 19.89 -4.88
CA THR A 152 -18.45 19.81 -5.94
C THR A 152 -18.35 21.01 -6.88
N LYS A 153 -18.18 22.21 -6.32
CA LYS A 153 -18.00 23.45 -7.08
C LYS A 153 -16.71 23.41 -7.92
N LEU A 154 -15.59 23.04 -7.30
CA LEU A 154 -14.27 22.99 -7.97
C LEU A 154 -14.24 21.93 -9.08
N LEU A 155 -14.85 20.77 -8.87
CA LEU A 155 -14.95 19.72 -9.90
C LEU A 155 -15.78 20.19 -11.10
N SER A 156 -16.92 20.85 -10.85
CA SER A 156 -17.74 21.42 -11.93
C SER A 156 -16.97 22.48 -12.73
N GLN A 157 -16.23 23.36 -12.05
CA GLN A 157 -15.38 24.37 -12.70
C GLN A 157 -14.24 23.72 -13.51
N LEU A 158 -13.62 22.68 -12.96
CA LEU A 158 -12.57 21.93 -13.64
C LEU A 158 -13.10 21.24 -14.91
N GLU A 159 -14.29 20.64 -14.85
CA GLU A 159 -14.94 20.04 -16.02
C GLU A 159 -15.26 21.08 -17.10
N GLN A 160 -15.75 22.26 -16.69
CA GLN A 160 -15.99 23.37 -17.62
C GLN A 160 -14.69 23.86 -18.27
N ALA A 161 -13.60 23.99 -17.50
CA ALA A 161 -12.29 24.38 -18.02
C ALA A 161 -11.75 23.33 -18.99
N LYS A 162 -11.78 22.04 -18.62
CA LYS A 162 -11.35 20.93 -19.48
C LYS A 162 -12.15 20.85 -20.79
N MET A 163 -13.44 21.16 -20.79
CA MET A 163 -14.22 21.26 -22.03
C MET A 163 -13.72 22.39 -22.93
N GLN A 164 -13.44 23.57 -22.38
CA GLN A 164 -12.90 24.70 -23.15
C GLN A 164 -11.50 24.40 -23.70
N GLU A 165 -10.65 23.75 -22.91
CA GLU A 165 -9.33 23.27 -23.34
C GLU A 165 -9.48 22.28 -24.50
N LYS A 166 -10.35 21.27 -24.38
CA LYS A 166 -10.57 20.27 -25.43
C LYS A 166 -11.16 20.87 -26.71
N VAL A 167 -12.07 21.84 -26.59
CA VAL A 167 -12.60 22.57 -27.76
C VAL A 167 -11.49 23.39 -28.41
N SER A 168 -10.66 24.08 -27.62
CA SER A 168 -9.54 24.87 -28.13
C SER A 168 -8.48 23.99 -28.80
N GLU A 169 -8.15 22.83 -28.22
CA GLU A 169 -7.26 21.82 -28.81
C GLU A 169 -7.85 21.26 -30.11
N SER A 170 -9.17 21.04 -30.17
CA SER A 170 -9.86 20.62 -31.40
C SER A 170 -9.80 21.69 -32.48
N ILE A 171 -9.98 22.98 -32.13
CA ILE A 171 -9.86 24.10 -33.06
C ILE A 171 -8.40 24.28 -33.50
N GLN A 172 -7.42 24.14 -32.59
CA GLN A 172 -5.99 24.23 -32.91
C GLN A 172 -5.54 23.08 -33.79
N SER A 173 -6.00 21.85 -33.54
CA SER A 173 -5.72 20.69 -34.40
C SER A 173 -6.36 20.87 -35.77
N MET A 174 -7.63 21.30 -35.85
CA MET A 174 -8.28 21.68 -37.11
C MET A 174 -7.53 22.81 -37.82
N ASN A 175 -7.10 23.86 -37.11
CA ASN A 175 -6.31 24.95 -37.67
C ASN A 175 -4.90 24.51 -38.07
N SER A 176 -4.28 23.52 -37.42
CA SER A 176 -3.01 22.97 -37.89
C SER A 176 -3.16 22.16 -39.19
N LEU A 177 -4.32 21.51 -39.35
CA LEU A 177 -4.74 20.80 -40.56
C LEU A 177 -5.13 21.75 -41.69
N THR A 178 -5.66 22.95 -41.41
CA THR A 178 -6.11 23.93 -42.43
C THR A 178 -5.15 25.11 -42.67
N ALA A 179 -4.36 25.53 -41.68
CA ALA A 179 -3.28 26.53 -41.80
C ALA A 179 -2.03 25.95 -42.48
N SER A 180 -1.91 24.63 -42.51
CA SER A 180 -1.20 23.96 -43.59
C SER A 180 -2.12 24.02 -44.82
N GLY A 181 -2.15 25.15 -45.52
CA GLY A 181 -2.75 25.29 -46.86
C GLY A 181 -2.05 24.43 -47.93
N SER A 182 -1.42 23.33 -47.53
CA SER A 182 -0.75 22.37 -48.37
C SER A 182 -1.67 21.16 -48.46
N THR A 183 -2.47 21.11 -49.52
CA THR A 183 -2.66 19.84 -50.26
C THR A 183 -1.36 19.04 -50.14
N PRO A 184 -1.35 17.79 -49.65
CA PRO A 184 -0.12 17.05 -49.39
C PRO A 184 0.86 17.25 -50.54
N ASN A 185 1.94 18.01 -50.31
CA ASN A 185 2.88 18.28 -51.40
C ASN A 185 3.49 16.91 -51.76
N LEU A 186 3.36 16.53 -53.02
CA LEU A 186 3.85 15.24 -53.54
C LEU A 186 5.32 15.03 -53.18
N ASP A 187 6.10 16.09 -52.98
CA ASP A 187 7.49 16.03 -52.54
C ASP A 187 7.66 15.52 -51.10
N GLN A 188 6.80 15.91 -50.16
CA GLN A 188 6.86 15.40 -48.76
C GLN A 188 6.42 13.94 -48.68
N VAL A 189 5.48 13.54 -49.54
CA VAL A 189 5.08 12.13 -49.68
C VAL A 189 6.21 11.32 -50.30
N ARG A 190 6.87 11.86 -51.34
CA ARG A 190 8.06 11.27 -51.95
C ARG A 190 9.17 11.05 -50.92
N GLU A 191 9.50 12.06 -50.13
CA GLU A 191 10.54 11.95 -49.08
C GLU A 191 10.17 10.92 -48.00
N LYS A 192 8.90 10.81 -47.62
CA LYS A 192 8.42 9.75 -46.71
C LYS A 192 8.55 8.35 -47.31
N ILE A 193 8.26 8.20 -48.61
CA ILE A 193 8.41 6.94 -49.33
C ILE A 193 9.88 6.57 -49.44
N GLU A 194 10.74 7.51 -49.85
CA GLU A 194 12.19 7.32 -49.94
C GLU A 194 12.79 6.94 -48.58
N ARG A 195 12.37 7.60 -47.50
CA ARG A 195 12.82 7.25 -46.14
C ARG A 195 12.34 5.87 -45.70
N ARG A 196 11.11 5.45 -46.04
CA ARG A 196 10.65 4.07 -45.77
C ARG A 196 11.42 3.06 -46.61
N TYR A 197 11.70 3.38 -47.86
CA TYR A 197 12.46 2.53 -48.77
C TYR A 197 13.90 2.34 -48.28
N ALA A 198 14.60 3.42 -47.92
CA ALA A 198 15.95 3.38 -47.35
C ALA A 198 16.01 2.59 -46.03
N ASN A 199 15.00 2.74 -45.15
CA ASN A 199 14.93 1.94 -43.93
C ASN A 199 14.66 0.45 -44.20
N ALA A 200 13.84 0.13 -45.22
CA ALA A 200 13.61 -1.25 -45.61
C ALA A 200 14.86 -1.88 -46.23
N LEU A 201 15.59 -1.13 -47.07
CA LEU A 201 16.85 -1.55 -47.67
C LEU A 201 17.93 -1.79 -46.59
N GLY A 202 18.09 -0.85 -45.65
CA GLY A 202 19.03 -1.03 -44.53
C GLY A 202 18.67 -2.21 -43.62
N LYS A 203 17.37 -2.49 -43.43
CA LYS A 203 16.93 -3.71 -42.71
C LYS A 203 17.23 -4.99 -43.50
N ALA A 204 17.12 -4.96 -44.83
CA ALA A 204 17.47 -6.09 -45.69
C ALA A 204 18.99 -6.34 -45.71
N GLU A 205 19.81 -5.28 -45.79
CA GLU A 205 21.28 -5.38 -45.69
C GLU A 205 21.74 -5.89 -44.31
N LEU A 206 21.09 -5.46 -43.22
CA LEU A 206 21.36 -6.00 -41.89
C LEU A 206 20.96 -7.48 -41.78
N ALA A 207 19.85 -7.89 -42.40
CA ALA A 207 19.44 -9.28 -42.44
C ALA A 207 20.43 -10.14 -43.25
N GLU A 208 20.90 -9.66 -44.40
CA GLU A 208 21.91 -10.31 -45.23
C GLU A 208 23.24 -10.45 -44.48
N ASN A 209 23.74 -9.37 -43.86
CA ASN A 209 24.93 -9.42 -43.02
C ASN A 209 24.77 -10.36 -41.83
N SER A 210 23.57 -10.48 -41.25
CA SER A 210 23.31 -11.44 -40.16
C SER A 210 23.35 -12.90 -40.61
N VAL A 211 22.95 -13.20 -41.86
CA VAL A 211 23.06 -14.55 -42.45
C VAL A 211 24.51 -14.87 -42.78
N GLN A 212 25.25 -13.91 -43.36
CA GLN A 212 26.69 -14.04 -43.61
C GLN A 212 27.46 -14.26 -42.30
N SER A 213 27.13 -13.51 -41.24
CA SER A 213 27.75 -13.64 -39.93
C SER A 213 27.40 -14.98 -39.28
N ARG A 214 26.18 -15.50 -39.47
CA ARG A 214 25.80 -16.86 -39.04
C ARG A 214 26.50 -17.95 -39.85
N MET A 215 26.75 -17.76 -41.15
CA MET A 215 27.55 -18.69 -41.96
C MET A 215 29.01 -18.71 -41.49
N ALA A 216 29.62 -17.55 -41.25
CA ALA A 216 30.97 -17.44 -40.73
C ALA A 216 31.12 -18.09 -39.34
N GLU A 217 30.10 -17.95 -38.47
CA GLU A 217 30.07 -18.62 -37.16
C GLU A 217 29.96 -20.15 -37.31
N VAL A 218 29.09 -20.65 -38.19
CA VAL A 218 28.95 -22.09 -38.47
C VAL A 218 30.24 -22.67 -39.06
N GLU A 219 30.89 -21.96 -39.97
CA GLU A 219 32.16 -22.38 -40.56
C GLU A 219 33.27 -22.44 -39.50
N SER A 220 33.33 -21.44 -38.60
CA SER A 220 34.26 -21.43 -37.46
C SER A 220 33.99 -22.57 -36.45
N ALA A 221 32.72 -22.89 -36.19
CA ALA A 221 32.31 -24.00 -35.33
C ALA A 221 32.67 -25.35 -35.97
N GLY A 222 32.53 -25.47 -37.29
CA GLY A 222 32.99 -26.63 -38.07
C GLY A 222 34.50 -26.84 -37.97
N TYR A 223 35.30 -25.79 -38.05
CA TYR A 223 36.76 -25.87 -37.86
C TYR A 223 37.16 -26.31 -36.44
N GLN A 224 36.49 -25.81 -35.40
CA GLN A 224 36.77 -26.22 -34.03
C GLN A 224 36.35 -27.68 -33.76
N LEU A 225 35.22 -28.12 -34.31
CA LEU A 225 34.77 -29.51 -34.21
C LEU A 225 35.71 -30.47 -34.96
N ALA A 226 36.13 -30.12 -36.19
CA ALA A 226 37.09 -30.88 -36.97
C ALA A 226 38.47 -30.93 -36.29
N GLY A 227 38.89 -29.83 -35.66
CA GLY A 227 40.11 -29.77 -34.87
C GLY A 227 40.08 -30.69 -33.65
N HIS A 228 38.96 -30.75 -32.93
CA HIS A 228 38.79 -31.67 -31.80
C HIS A 228 38.77 -33.13 -32.25
N SER A 229 38.06 -33.46 -33.33
CA SER A 229 38.01 -34.82 -33.87
C SER A 229 39.38 -35.27 -34.37
N ARG A 230 40.17 -34.39 -34.99
CA ARG A 230 41.53 -34.70 -35.44
C ARG A 230 42.51 -34.85 -34.27
N LEU A 231 42.34 -34.05 -33.21
CA LEU A 231 43.11 -34.22 -31.96
C LEU A 231 42.77 -35.52 -31.27
N GLU A 232 41.51 -35.95 -31.28
CA GLU A 232 41.10 -37.26 -30.74
C GLU A 232 41.61 -38.42 -31.59
N GLU A 233 41.58 -38.30 -32.92
CA GLU A 233 42.24 -39.26 -33.82
C GLU A 233 43.74 -39.34 -33.54
N ILE A 234 44.46 -38.21 -33.48
CA ILE A 234 45.90 -38.20 -33.20
C ILE A 234 46.18 -38.75 -31.79
N ARG A 235 45.30 -38.49 -30.82
CA ARG A 235 45.44 -39.02 -29.45
C ARG A 235 45.13 -40.52 -29.40
N ALA A 236 44.18 -41.00 -30.21
CA ALA A 236 43.87 -42.41 -30.38
C ALA A 236 44.97 -43.15 -31.16
N GLU A 237 45.56 -42.52 -32.18
CA GLU A 237 46.74 -42.98 -32.92
C GLU A 237 47.96 -43.02 -32.00
N MET A 238 48.24 -41.97 -31.22
CA MET A 238 49.34 -42.00 -30.23
C MET A 238 49.12 -43.07 -29.16
N LYS A 239 47.90 -43.21 -28.64
CA LYS A 239 47.57 -44.28 -27.67
C LYS A 239 47.63 -45.66 -28.34
N GLY A 240 47.29 -45.73 -29.63
CA GLY A 240 47.44 -46.89 -30.49
C GLY A 240 48.90 -47.24 -30.73
N GLU A 241 49.79 -46.28 -31.02
CA GLU A 241 51.22 -46.47 -31.24
C GLU A 241 51.97 -46.77 -29.93
N LEU A 242 51.54 -46.20 -28.79
CA LEU A 242 52.00 -46.58 -27.45
C LEU A 242 51.52 -47.98 -27.03
N SER A 243 50.44 -48.50 -27.62
CA SER A 243 49.96 -49.88 -27.45
C SER A 243 50.49 -50.84 -28.53
N SER A 244 50.80 -50.36 -29.74
CA SER A 244 51.24 -51.13 -30.92
C SER A 244 52.75 -51.06 -31.16
N GLY A 245 53.49 -50.43 -30.24
CA GLY A 245 54.84 -50.88 -29.85
C GLY A 245 54.86 -52.31 -29.25
N SER A 246 53.69 -52.95 -29.11
CA SER A 246 53.53 -54.41 -29.10
C SER A 246 52.37 -54.81 -30.02
N GLY A 247 52.64 -55.00 -31.31
CA GLY A 247 51.73 -55.72 -32.21
C GLY A 247 51.38 -54.96 -33.49
N SER A 248 52.07 -55.32 -34.55
CA SER A 248 51.97 -54.72 -35.88
C SER A 248 51.02 -55.52 -36.81
N THR A 249 50.36 -54.78 -37.72
CA THR A 249 50.27 -55.09 -39.17
C THR A 249 48.93 -55.61 -39.76
N LYS A 250 48.39 -54.81 -40.71
CA LYS A 250 47.56 -55.10 -41.93
C LYS A 250 46.09 -55.49 -41.73
N GLN A 251 45.09 -55.14 -42.57
CA GLN A 251 44.98 -54.53 -43.92
C GLN A 251 43.48 -54.15 -44.12
N GLN A 252 43.13 -52.91 -44.51
CA GLN A 252 42.66 -52.50 -45.85
C GLN A 252 41.34 -53.17 -46.32
N LEU A 253 40.16 -52.55 -46.18
CA LEU A 253 39.49 -51.52 -47.02
C LEU A 253 39.08 -51.96 -48.44
N THR A 254 37.78 -51.71 -48.74
CA THR A 254 37.07 -51.25 -49.96
C THR A 254 35.96 -52.21 -50.41
N GLN A 255 34.70 -51.93 -50.07
CA GLN A 255 33.70 -51.16 -50.86
C GLN A 255 33.50 -51.68 -52.28
N GLY A 256 32.29 -52.20 -52.52
CA GLY A 256 31.77 -52.51 -53.84
C GLY A 256 31.30 -51.25 -54.58
N ASP A 257 31.23 -51.38 -55.89
CA ASP A 257 30.59 -50.39 -56.75
C ASP A 257 29.64 -51.09 -57.74
N THR A 258 28.72 -50.28 -58.24
CA THR A 258 27.30 -50.57 -58.37
C THR A 258 26.94 -50.96 -59.81
N ALA A 259 26.00 -51.89 -59.96
CA ALA A 259 25.42 -52.29 -61.24
C ALA A 259 24.19 -51.43 -61.55
N GLU A 260 24.14 -50.83 -62.76
CA GLU A 260 22.90 -50.67 -63.53
C GLU A 260 23.16 -50.17 -64.96
N LYS A 261 22.82 -51.00 -65.97
CA LYS A 261 22.14 -50.54 -67.20
C LYS A 261 21.64 -51.71 -68.06
N GLN A 262 20.30 -51.85 -68.07
CA GLN A 262 19.43 -51.91 -69.25
C GLN A 262 19.88 -52.72 -70.48
N GLN A 263 19.25 -53.88 -70.71
CA GLN A 263 18.20 -54.09 -71.72
C GLN A 263 17.47 -55.41 -71.45
#